data_AF-A0A382SDZ1-F1
#
_entry.id   AF-A0A382SDZ1-F1
#
_cell.length_a   1.000
_cell.length_b   1.000
_cell.length_c   1.000
_cell.angle_alpha   90.00
_cell.angle_beta   90.00
_cell.angle_gamma   90.00
#
_symmetry.space_group_name_H-M   'P 1'
#
loop_
_entity.id
_entity.type
_entity.pdbx_description
1 polymer ?
#
loop_
_entity_poly.entity_id
_entity_poly.type
_entity_poly.pdbx_seq_one_letter_code
_entity_poly.pdbx_strand_id
1 'polypeptide(L)'
;MFGSTDHLWRPFMLSLLMLSIVAGLLLAPGISAQNVDPRLESFKEEALNKVQDQGKLVQEIVDHLYSFGELGMQEFETQRYLTDLLEEN
;
A
#
# COMPACT_ATOMS: atom_id res chain seq x y z
N MET A 1 64.34 13.45 -11.18
CA MET A 1 64.07 13.34 -9.73
C MET A 1 63.02 14.38 -9.37
N PHE A 2 61.74 14.09 -9.63
CA PHE A 2 60.59 14.87 -9.16
C PHE A 2 59.40 13.91 -9.15
N GLY A 3 58.96 13.52 -7.96
CA GLY A 3 58.02 12.42 -7.74
C GLY A 3 56.57 12.80 -8.06
N SER A 4 55.80 11.82 -8.55
CA SER A 4 54.34 11.92 -8.74
C SER A 4 53.67 12.05 -7.36
N THR A 5 53.31 13.29 -7.01
CA THR A 5 52.57 13.64 -5.79
C THR A 5 51.05 13.47 -5.96
N ASP A 6 50.59 13.02 -7.13
CA ASP A 6 49.17 12.86 -7.46
C ASP A 6 48.45 11.91 -6.50
N HIS A 7 49.16 10.92 -5.95
CA HIS A 7 48.59 9.96 -5.00
C HIS A 7 48.22 10.57 -3.63
N LEU A 8 48.82 11.69 -3.24
CA LEU A 8 48.59 12.32 -1.93
C LEU A 8 47.35 13.23 -1.91
N TRP A 9 47.01 13.85 -3.05
CA TRP A 9 45.92 14.82 -3.14
C TRP A 9 44.61 14.22 -3.65
N ARG A 10 44.68 13.13 -4.42
CA ARG A 10 43.52 12.40 -4.92
C ARG A 10 42.51 11.97 -3.84
N PRO A 11 42.88 11.39 -2.69
CA PRO A 11 41.89 10.98 -1.69
C PRO A 11 41.20 12.19 -1.05
N PHE A 12 41.92 13.30 -0.85
CA PHE A 12 41.35 14.52 -0.29
C PHE A 12 40.35 15.18 -1.25
N MET A 13 40.69 15.25 -2.54
CA MET A 13 39.79 15.79 -3.57
C MET A 13 38.55 14.92 -3.78
N LEU A 14 38.70 13.58 -3.76
CA LEU A 14 37.58 12.64 -3.85
C LEU A 14 36.67 12.74 -2.61
N SER A 15 37.26 12.93 -1.42
CA SER A 15 36.51 13.13 -0.18
C SER A 15 35.72 14.44 -0.20
N LEU A 16 36.29 15.52 -0.74
CA LEU A 16 35.61 16.82 -0.85
C LEU A 16 34.47 16.80 -1.88
N LEU A 17 34.67 16.10 -3.00
CA LEU A 17 33.64 15.85 -4.00
C LEU A 17 32.49 15.03 -3.41
N MET A 18 32.80 13.96 -2.69
CA MET A 18 31.80 13.12 -2.01
C MET A 18 31.02 13.89 -0.96
N LEU A 19 31.69 14.73 -0.15
CA LEU A 19 31.03 15.57 0.83
C LEU A 19 30.06 16.57 0.18
N SER A 20 30.43 17.13 -0.97
CA SER A 20 29.59 18.07 -1.72
C SER A 20 28.34 17.39 -2.32
N ILE A 21 28.47 16.15 -2.79
CA ILE A 21 27.34 15.34 -3.29
C ILE A 21 26.40 14.98 -2.14
N VAL A 22 26.93 14.56 -1.00
CA VAL A 22 26.12 14.21 0.19
C VAL A 22 25.40 15.44 0.73
N ALA A 23 26.07 16.59 0.81
CA ALA A 23 25.44 17.84 1.22
C ALA A 23 24.34 18.29 0.25
N GLY A 24 24.57 18.14 -1.06
CA GLY A 24 23.55 18.40 -2.08
C GLY A 24 22.33 17.47 -1.98
N LEU A 25 22.54 16.21 -1.63
CA LEU A 25 21.46 15.23 -1.45
C LEU A 25 20.65 15.47 -0.16
N LEU A 26 21.30 15.96 0.90
CA LEU A 26 20.64 16.29 2.18
C LEU A 26 19.79 17.57 2.11
N LEU A 27 20.11 18.48 1.19
CA LEU A 27 19.41 19.76 1.00
C LEU A 27 18.41 19.73 -0.18
N ALA A 28 18.36 18.64 -0.93
CA ALA A 28 17.38 18.47 -2.00
C ALA A 28 15.97 18.35 -1.38
N PRO A 29 15.00 19.20 -1.77
CA PRO A 29 13.61 18.97 -1.38
C PRO A 29 13.21 17.60 -1.91
N GLY A 30 12.69 16.75 -1.03
CA GLY A 30 12.26 15.41 -1.40
C GLY A 30 11.31 15.49 -2.58
N ILE A 31 11.67 14.86 -3.70
CA ILE A 31 10.79 14.74 -4.86
C ILE A 31 9.68 13.76 -4.47
N SER A 32 8.67 14.24 -3.76
CA SER A 32 7.42 13.51 -3.57
C SER A 32 6.61 13.62 -4.85
N ALA A 33 6.98 12.81 -5.85
CA ALA A 33 6.15 12.59 -7.02
C ALA A 33 5.07 11.55 -6.68
N GLN A 34 4.03 11.99 -5.96
CA GLN A 34 2.75 11.31 -6.01
C GLN A 34 1.78 12.30 -6.64
N ASN A 35 1.60 12.20 -7.96
CA ASN A 35 0.43 12.79 -8.61
C ASN A 35 -0.78 11.96 -8.16
N VAL A 36 -1.23 12.21 -6.93
CA VAL A 36 -2.45 11.64 -6.40
C VAL A 36 -3.60 12.23 -7.19
N ASP A 37 -4.44 11.37 -7.77
CA ASP A 37 -5.67 11.83 -8.43
C ASP A 37 -6.44 12.70 -7.42
N PRO A 38 -6.79 13.95 -7.75
CA PRO A 38 -7.53 14.83 -6.83
C PRO A 38 -8.87 14.23 -6.38
N ARG A 39 -9.39 13.22 -7.09
CA ARG A 39 -10.61 12.48 -6.76
C ARG A 39 -10.40 11.35 -5.76
N LEU A 40 -9.16 11.00 -5.40
CA LEU A 40 -8.87 9.85 -4.55
C LEU A 40 -9.67 9.88 -3.25
N GLU A 41 -9.74 11.03 -2.59
CA GLU A 41 -10.47 11.13 -1.32
C GLU A 41 -11.98 10.95 -1.52
N SER A 42 -12.54 11.52 -2.59
CA SER A 42 -13.95 11.31 -2.94
C SER A 42 -14.26 9.85 -3.26
N PHE A 43 -13.34 9.12 -3.91
CA PHE A 43 -13.52 7.70 -4.18
C PHE A 43 -13.48 6.84 -2.93
N LYS A 44 -12.63 7.19 -1.95
CA LYS A 44 -12.63 6.50 -0.65
C LYS A 44 -13.94 6.72 0.08
N GLU A 45 -14.45 7.94 0.10
CA GLU A 45 -15.73 8.28 0.73
C GLU A 45 -16.88 7.55 0.03
N GLU A 46 -16.90 7.53 -1.31
CA GLU A 46 -17.90 6.79 -2.08
C GLU A 46 -17.85 5.28 -1.79
N ALA A 47 -16.65 4.69 -1.75
CA ALA A 47 -16.49 3.28 -1.42
C ALA A 47 -16.96 2.97 0.00
N LEU A 48 -16.63 3.83 0.97
CA LEU A 48 -17.10 3.71 2.36
C LEU A 48 -18.62 3.78 2.45
N ASN A 49 -19.26 4.69 1.72
CA ASN A 49 -20.72 4.82 1.71
C ASN A 49 -21.38 3.57 1.11
N LYS A 50 -20.86 3.07 -0.02
CA LYS A 50 -21.38 1.83 -0.65
C LYS A 50 -21.29 0.62 0.27
N VAL A 51 -20.21 0.48 1.04
CA VAL A 51 -20.08 -0.61 2.03
C VAL A 51 -21.06 -0.41 3.20
N GLN A 52 -21.21 0.81 3.70
CA GLN A 52 -22.16 1.11 4.78
C GLN A 52 -23.61 0.83 4.39
N ASP A 53 -23.99 1.14 3.15
CA ASP A 53 -25.34 0.88 2.61
C ASP A 53 -25.69 -0.62 2.61
N GLN A 54 -24.68 -1.49 2.54
CA GLN A 54 -24.85 -2.95 2.60
C GLN A 54 -24.92 -3.51 4.03
N GLY A 55 -24.93 -2.65 5.06
CA GLY A 55 -24.88 -3.07 6.47
C GLY A 55 -25.96 -4.09 6.86
N LYS A 56 -27.19 -3.95 6.34
CA LYS A 56 -28.27 -4.92 6.58
C LYS A 56 -27.97 -6.29 5.95
N LEU A 57 -27.51 -6.30 4.69
CA LEU A 57 -27.13 -7.53 4.00
C LEU A 57 -26.01 -8.25 4.77
N VAL A 58 -25.00 -7.51 5.24
CA VAL A 58 -23.92 -8.08 6.06
C VAL A 58 -24.46 -8.71 7.34
N GLN A 59 -25.42 -8.06 8.02
CA GLN A 59 -26.06 -8.64 9.22
C GLN A 59 -26.76 -9.96 8.89
N GLU A 60 -27.58 -9.99 7.82
CA GLU A 60 -28.30 -11.20 7.41
C GLU A 60 -27.32 -12.33 7.03
N ILE A 61 -26.24 -12.04 6.30
CA ILE A 61 -25.19 -13.01 5.99
C ILE A 61 -24.58 -13.57 7.28
N VAL A 62 -24.18 -12.71 8.22
CA VAL A 62 -23.58 -13.14 9.48
C VAL A 62 -24.55 -14.01 10.28
N ASP A 63 -25.81 -13.61 10.41
CA ASP A 63 -26.84 -14.38 11.11
C ASP A 63 -27.05 -15.77 10.48
N HIS A 64 -27.09 -15.85 9.14
CA HIS A 64 -27.17 -17.12 8.42
C HIS A 64 -25.95 -18.01 8.68
N LEU A 65 -24.74 -17.49 8.49
CA LEU A 65 -23.51 -18.27 8.66
C LEU A 65 -23.37 -18.83 10.09
N TYR A 66 -23.70 -18.03 11.11
CA TYR A 66 -23.72 -18.51 12.50
C TYR A 66 -24.81 -19.55 12.75
N SER A 67 -25.96 -19.46 12.07
CA SER A 67 -27.07 -20.40 12.25
C SER A 67 -26.78 -21.80 11.72
N PHE A 68 -25.90 -21.94 10.72
CA PHE A 68 -25.55 -23.25 10.16
C PHE A 68 -24.68 -24.09 11.09
N GLY A 69 -23.79 -23.45 11.86
CA GLY A 69 -22.96 -24.13 12.86
C GLY A 69 -22.10 -25.27 12.29
N GLU A 70 -21.68 -25.14 11.03
CA GLU A 70 -20.94 -26.19 10.32
C GLU A 70 -19.54 -26.37 10.89
N LEU A 71 -19.03 -27.61 10.84
CA LEU A 71 -17.65 -27.90 11.21
C LEU A 71 -16.70 -27.38 10.12
N GLY A 72 -15.51 -26.97 10.53
CA GLY A 72 -14.46 -26.60 9.57
C GLY A 72 -14.22 -27.71 8.56
N MET A 73 -14.08 -27.33 7.28
CA MET A 73 -13.95 -28.23 6.13
C MET A 73 -15.19 -29.06 5.77
N GLN A 74 -16.36 -28.79 6.38
CA GLN A 74 -17.66 -29.41 6.05
C GLN A 74 -18.75 -28.32 5.88
N GLU A 75 -18.39 -27.23 5.23
CA GLU A 75 -19.19 -26.00 5.10
C GLU A 75 -20.12 -26.05 3.86
N PHE A 76 -20.96 -27.08 3.76
CA PHE A 76 -21.80 -27.33 2.57
C PHE A 76 -22.92 -26.30 2.42
N GLU A 77 -23.62 -25.96 3.51
CA GLU A 77 -24.70 -24.98 3.51
C GLU A 77 -24.16 -23.56 3.33
N THR A 78 -23.02 -23.27 3.96
CA THR A 78 -22.31 -22.01 3.79
C THR A 78 -21.89 -21.79 2.33
N GLN A 79 -21.29 -22.79 1.69
CA GLN A 79 -20.90 -22.71 0.28
C GLN A 79 -22.11 -22.50 -0.64
N ARG A 80 -23.18 -23.28 -0.43
CA ARG A 80 -24.42 -23.15 -1.20
C ARG A 80 -25.01 -21.76 -1.04
N TYR A 81 -25.23 -21.29 0.19
CA TYR A 81 -25.81 -19.99 0.48
C TYR A 81 -25.03 -18.83 -0.15
N LEU A 82 -23.70 -18.79 0.02
CA LEU A 82 -22.89 -17.71 -0.52
C LEU A 82 -22.81 -17.75 -2.05
N THR A 83 -22.80 -18.93 -2.65
CA THR A 83 -22.82 -19.07 -4.11
C THR A 83 -24.17 -18.60 -4.67
N ASP A 84 -25.28 -19.08 -4.11
CA ASP A 84 -26.63 -18.67 -4.50
C ASP A 84 -26.79 -17.14 -4.38
N LEU A 85 -26.32 -16.55 -3.27
CA LEU A 85 -26.33 -15.10 -3.06
C LEU A 85 -25.56 -14.33 -4.15
N LEU A 86 -24.42 -14.86 -4.60
CA LEU A 86 -23.64 -14.25 -5.68
C LEU A 86 -24.28 -14.42 -7.05
N GLU A 87 -25.02 -15.51 -7.29
CA GLU A 87 -25.76 -15.71 -8.54
C GLU A 87 -26.97 -14.77 -8.68
N GLU A 88 -27.57 -14.37 -7.55
CA GLU A 88 -28.73 -13.48 -7.52
C GLU A 88 -28.41 -11.99 -7.72
N ASN A 89 -27.14 -11.57 -7.59
CA ASN A 89 -26.70 -10.16 -7.63
C ASN A 89 -25.89 -9.82 -8.89
#